data_AF-A0A0X3P7B6-F1
#
_entry.id   AF-A0A0X3P7B6-F1
#
_cell.length_a   1.000
_cell.length_b   1.000
_cell.length_c   1.000
_cell.angle_alpha   90.00
_cell.angle_beta   90.00
_cell.angle_gamma   90.00
#
_symmetry.space_group_name_H-M   'P 1'
#
loop_
_entity.id
_entity.type
_entity.pdbx_description
1 polymer ?
#
loop_
_entity_poly.entity_id
_entity_poly.type
_entity_poly.pdbx_seq_one_letter_code
_entity_poly.pdbx_strand_id
1 'polypeptide(L)'
;MAAVKPQPAILEKDEEGDTDVHPLQYAWNFFVFSYSAGKGWEDNMQKIAVFDTVEHFWSILTHTLPPSEIMNGTDIYIFKDGIQPMWEDERNRNGGRWLINVPHIEMLDTYWEELLMLIIGNDWETEAESEQICGAVFQRRARGPKISLWTSDAEDEATVMRIGRRVKDRLKFPDRLSFQTVYQQQNVPKGRDSGEGKYFV
;
A
#
# COMPACT_ATOMS: atom_id res chain seq x y z
N MET A 1 -38.12 33.97 24.06
CA MET A 1 -37.06 33.71 23.07
C MET A 1 -35.82 33.23 23.80
N ALA A 2 -35.11 32.28 23.19
CA ALA A 2 -34.18 31.33 23.82
C ALA A 2 -32.91 31.92 24.43
N ALA A 3 -32.36 31.21 25.42
CA ALA A 3 -30.93 30.91 25.52
C ALA A 3 -30.76 29.62 26.33
N VAL A 4 -30.81 28.46 25.66
CA VAL A 4 -30.31 27.20 26.23
C VAL A 4 -28.80 27.23 26.08
N LYS A 5 -28.07 27.24 27.21
CA LYS A 5 -26.62 27.08 27.23
C LYS A 5 -26.26 25.65 26.79
N PRO A 6 -25.15 25.44 26.06
CA PRO A 6 -24.73 24.10 25.69
C PRO A 6 -24.33 23.33 26.95
N GLN A 7 -24.97 22.19 27.18
CA GLN A 7 -24.40 21.17 28.04
C GLN A 7 -23.32 20.45 27.22
N PRO A 8 -22.09 20.30 27.73
CA PRO A 8 -21.17 19.34 27.15
C PRO A 8 -21.79 17.95 27.33
N ALA A 9 -21.95 17.21 26.24
CA ALA A 9 -22.23 15.79 26.34
C ALA A 9 -21.00 15.17 27.01
N ILE A 10 -21.17 14.81 28.29
CA ILE A 10 -20.18 14.08 29.05
C ILE A 10 -20.07 12.71 28.35
N LEU A 11 -18.92 12.44 27.75
CA LEU A 11 -18.54 11.09 27.35
C LEU A 11 -18.28 10.32 28.64
N GLU A 12 -19.32 9.71 29.21
CA GLU A 12 -19.13 8.67 30.21
C GLU A 12 -19.22 7.33 29.51
N LYS A 13 -18.05 6.71 29.36
CA LYS A 13 -17.94 5.27 29.53
C LYS A 13 -16.53 4.95 30.01
N ASP A 14 -16.38 4.98 31.33
CA ASP A 14 -15.25 4.31 32.01
C ASP A 14 -15.69 2.88 32.30
N GLU A 15 -15.07 1.90 31.62
CA GLU A 15 -14.87 0.54 32.14
C GLU A 15 -13.49 0.05 31.69
N GLU A 16 -12.58 -0.17 32.65
CA GLU A 16 -11.29 -0.81 32.43
C GLU A 16 -11.48 -2.28 32.01
N GLY A 17 -10.89 -2.67 30.88
CA GLY A 17 -10.41 -4.03 30.64
C GLY A 17 -11.22 -4.95 29.72
N ASP A 18 -11.25 -4.63 28.42
CA ASP A 18 -10.85 -5.53 27.32
C ASP A 18 -10.77 -4.67 26.06
N THR A 19 -9.58 -4.26 25.61
CA THR A 19 -9.49 -3.68 24.27
C THR A 19 -9.55 -4.84 23.30
N ASP A 20 -10.76 -5.27 22.94
CA ASP A 20 -11.00 -6.19 21.83
C ASP A 20 -10.34 -5.59 20.59
N VAL A 21 -9.10 -6.01 20.33
CA VAL A 21 -8.35 -5.63 19.13
C VAL A 21 -8.82 -6.51 17.98
N HIS A 22 -8.93 -5.94 16.79
CA HIS A 22 -9.45 -6.65 15.63
C HIS A 22 -8.29 -7.29 14.87
N PRO A 23 -8.12 -8.64 14.90
CA PRO A 23 -7.03 -9.29 14.20
C PRO A 23 -7.19 -9.18 12.69
N LEU A 24 -6.08 -8.98 12.00
CA LEU A 24 -5.99 -9.01 10.55
C LEU A 24 -5.81 -10.44 10.04
N GLN A 25 -6.19 -10.69 8.79
CA GLN A 25 -5.98 -11.99 8.13
C GLN A 25 -4.49 -12.39 8.08
N TYR A 26 -3.60 -11.41 7.95
CA TYR A 26 -2.16 -11.60 7.91
C TYR A 26 -1.48 -10.54 8.79
N ALA A 27 -0.31 -10.88 9.32
CA ALA A 27 0.63 -9.90 9.83
C ALA A 27 1.31 -9.16 8.67
N TRP A 28 1.69 -7.91 8.89
CA TRP A 28 2.29 -7.01 7.90
C TRP A 28 3.49 -6.29 8.50
N ASN A 29 4.44 -5.97 7.63
CA ASN A 29 5.65 -5.22 7.94
C ASN A 29 5.61 -3.87 7.25
N PHE A 30 5.85 -2.80 8.00
CA PHE A 30 5.98 -1.44 7.48
C PHE A 30 7.46 -1.07 7.38
N PHE A 31 7.90 -0.67 6.19
CA PHE A 31 9.26 -0.20 5.94
C PHE A 31 9.26 1.19 5.31
N VAL A 32 10.33 1.94 5.59
CA VAL A 32 10.64 3.20 4.93
C VAL A 32 11.98 3.07 4.25
N PHE A 33 12.03 3.41 2.97
CA PHE A 33 13.28 3.60 2.25
C PHE A 33 13.55 5.10 2.14
N SER A 34 14.73 5.53 2.56
CA SER A 34 15.19 6.91 2.46
C SER A 34 16.55 6.96 1.80
N TYR A 35 16.61 7.46 0.56
CA TYR A 35 17.87 7.53 -0.18
C TYR A 35 18.90 8.41 0.53
N SER A 36 20.02 7.80 0.93
CA SER A 36 21.21 8.50 1.40
C SER A 36 22.37 8.21 0.46
N ALA A 37 23.03 9.27 -0.04
CA ALA A 37 24.17 9.13 -0.93
C ALA A 37 25.30 8.33 -0.23
N GLY A 38 25.88 7.37 -0.94
CA GLY A 38 26.98 6.54 -0.45
C GLY A 38 26.59 5.28 0.32
N LYS A 39 25.29 5.03 0.54
CA LYS A 39 24.76 3.79 1.14
C LYS A 39 24.18 2.85 0.10
N GLY A 40 24.23 1.53 0.37
CA GLY A 40 23.55 0.52 -0.44
C GLY A 40 22.01 0.67 -0.37
N TRP A 41 21.28 -0.04 -1.23
CA TRP A 41 19.81 -0.02 -1.18
C TRP A 41 19.29 -0.61 0.15
N GLU A 42 19.88 -1.72 0.60
CA GLU A 42 19.51 -2.38 1.86
C GLU A 42 19.75 -1.47 3.06
N ASP A 43 20.88 -0.75 3.08
CA ASP A 43 21.23 0.19 4.16
C ASP A 43 20.31 1.42 4.23
N ASN A 44 19.57 1.69 3.15
CA ASN A 44 18.59 2.77 3.07
C ASN A 44 17.17 2.29 3.41
N MET A 45 16.97 0.99 3.60
CA MET A 45 15.70 0.38 3.97
C MET A 45 15.62 0.17 5.49
N GLN A 46 14.60 0.71 6.14
CA GLN A 46 14.38 0.54 7.57
C GLN A 46 13.01 -0.08 7.82
N LYS A 47 12.99 -1.19 8.57
CA LYS A 47 11.75 -1.76 9.12
C LYS A 47 11.31 -0.93 10.32
N ILE A 48 10.11 -0.34 10.25
CA ILE A 48 9.58 0.56 11.27
C ILE A 48 8.69 -0.20 12.26
N ALA A 49 7.82 -1.07 11.76
CA ALA A 49 6.84 -1.77 12.58
C ALA A 49 6.42 -3.11 11.97
N VAL A 50 5.86 -3.97 12.83
CA VAL A 50 5.10 -5.17 12.48
C VAL A 50 3.72 -5.04 13.11
N PHE A 51 2.66 -5.32 12.36
CA PHE A 51 1.30 -5.22 12.86
C PHE A 51 0.42 -6.34 12.32
N ASP A 52 -0.49 -6.81 13.15
CA ASP A 52 -1.43 -7.89 12.88
C ASP A 52 -2.84 -7.57 13.40
N THR A 53 -3.10 -6.31 13.75
CA THR A 53 -4.39 -5.80 14.20
C THR A 53 -4.76 -4.49 13.50
N VAL A 54 -6.06 -4.22 13.38
CA VAL A 54 -6.59 -2.96 12.80
C VAL A 54 -6.15 -1.75 13.62
N GLU A 55 -6.15 -1.85 14.94
CA GLU A 55 -5.74 -0.78 15.85
C GLU A 55 -4.27 -0.42 15.65
N HIS A 56 -3.40 -1.42 15.55
CA HIS A 56 -1.97 -1.17 15.34
C HIS A 56 -1.72 -0.60 13.94
N PHE A 57 -2.45 -1.06 12.91
CA PHE A 57 -2.43 -0.44 11.58
C PHE A 57 -2.74 1.07 11.64
N TRP A 58 -3.85 1.46 12.27
CA TRP A 58 -4.22 2.88 12.40
C TRP A 58 -3.25 3.65 13.28
N SER A 59 -2.73 3.02 14.34
CA SER A 59 -1.68 3.62 15.18
C SER A 59 -0.43 3.94 14.36
N ILE A 60 -0.02 3.09 13.42
CA ILE A 60 1.12 3.38 12.55
C ILE A 60 0.80 4.54 11.63
N LEU A 61 -0.32 4.49 10.90
CA LEU A 61 -0.66 5.54 9.94
C LEU A 61 -0.79 6.93 10.59
N THR A 62 -1.41 7.00 11.77
CA THR A 62 -1.58 8.26 12.51
C THR A 62 -0.27 8.86 13.05
N HIS A 63 0.78 8.05 13.20
CA HIS A 63 2.09 8.48 13.72
C HIS A 63 3.18 8.54 12.63
N THR A 64 2.80 8.38 11.36
CA THR A 64 3.69 8.54 10.21
C THR A 64 3.22 9.70 9.33
N LEU A 65 4.13 10.28 8.54
CA LEU A 65 3.77 11.34 7.61
C LEU A 65 2.80 10.81 6.54
N PRO A 66 1.73 11.54 6.22
CA PRO A 66 0.88 11.17 5.09
C PRO A 66 1.67 11.26 3.77
N PRO A 67 1.31 10.45 2.75
CA PRO A 67 2.01 10.42 1.46
C PRO A 67 2.26 11.79 0.79
N SER A 68 1.33 12.74 0.96
CA SER A 68 1.42 14.10 0.44
C SER A 68 2.54 14.95 1.05
N GLU A 69 2.93 14.67 2.30
CA GLU A 69 3.98 15.37 3.04
C GLU A 69 5.36 14.70 2.94
N ILE A 70 5.42 13.49 2.39
CA ILE A 70 6.67 12.75 2.25
C ILE A 70 7.59 13.41 1.23
N MET A 71 8.89 13.46 1.56
CA MET A 71 9.92 14.04 0.71
C MET A 71 10.24 13.17 -0.51
N ASN A 72 10.59 13.82 -1.63
CA ASN A 72 11.04 13.13 -2.84
C ASN A 72 12.23 12.19 -2.54
N GLY A 73 12.18 10.98 -3.10
CA GLY A 73 13.21 9.96 -2.87
C GLY A 73 12.99 9.11 -1.61
N THR A 74 11.87 9.32 -0.92
CA THR A 74 11.39 8.44 0.15
C THR A 74 10.29 7.52 -0.40
N ASP A 75 10.35 6.25 -0.03
CA ASP A 75 9.34 5.25 -0.36
C ASP A 75 8.81 4.60 0.92
N ILE A 76 7.54 4.19 0.91
CA ILE A 76 6.94 3.36 1.95
C ILE A 76 6.63 2.00 1.34
N TYR A 77 6.93 0.94 2.09
CA TYR A 77 6.60 -0.44 1.74
C TYR A 77 5.77 -1.05 2.86
N ILE A 78 4.65 -1.68 2.51
CA ILE A 78 3.85 -2.49 3.44
C ILE A 78 3.69 -3.88 2.83
N PHE A 79 4.35 -4.87 3.41
CA PHE A 79 4.42 -6.24 2.87
C PHE A 79 3.93 -7.25 3.91
N LYS A 80 3.29 -8.32 3.47
CA LYS A 80 2.91 -9.42 4.37
C LYS A 80 4.14 -9.96 5.09
N ASP A 81 3.93 -10.43 6.31
CA ASP A 81 5.02 -11.04 7.06
C ASP A 81 5.60 -12.27 6.35
N GLY A 82 6.93 -12.41 6.42
CA GLY A 82 7.67 -13.40 5.67
C GLY A 82 7.99 -13.05 4.21
N ILE A 83 7.50 -11.93 3.66
CA ILE A 83 7.82 -11.46 2.30
C ILE A 83 8.71 -10.20 2.37
N GLN A 84 9.92 -10.28 1.84
CA GLN A 84 10.82 -9.12 1.77
C GLN A 84 10.38 -8.16 0.65
N PRO A 85 10.48 -6.83 0.84
CA PRO A 85 10.10 -5.82 -0.15
C PRO A 85 11.16 -5.67 -1.27
N MET A 86 11.57 -6.78 -1.88
CA MET A 86 12.57 -6.85 -2.95
C MET A 86 12.19 -7.89 -4.01
N TRP A 87 12.71 -7.74 -5.22
CA TRP A 87 12.36 -8.63 -6.34
C TRP A 87 12.94 -10.03 -6.19
N GLU A 88 14.03 -10.16 -5.45
CA GLU A 88 14.77 -11.39 -5.22
C GLU A 88 14.03 -12.36 -4.28
N ASP A 89 13.07 -11.86 -3.50
CA ASP A 89 12.22 -12.68 -2.65
C ASP A 89 11.45 -13.73 -3.49
N GLU A 90 11.37 -14.96 -2.98
CA GLU A 90 10.76 -16.07 -3.70
C GLU A 90 9.29 -15.82 -4.07
N ARG A 91 8.58 -15.06 -3.24
CA ARG A 91 7.17 -14.68 -3.47
C ARG A 91 7.04 -13.54 -4.47
N ASN A 92 8.09 -12.78 -4.74
CA ASN A 92 8.03 -11.63 -5.66
C ASN A 92 8.63 -11.93 -7.04
N ARG A 93 9.66 -12.78 -7.13
CA ARG A 93 10.49 -12.94 -8.36
C ARG A 93 9.74 -13.31 -9.64
N ASN A 94 8.63 -14.07 -9.52
CA ASN A 94 7.79 -14.49 -10.65
C ASN A 94 6.53 -13.61 -10.80
N GLY A 95 6.43 -12.58 -9.97
CA GLY A 95 5.27 -11.73 -9.84
C GLY A 95 5.32 -10.49 -10.70
N GLY A 96 4.57 -9.50 -10.24
CA GLY A 96 4.52 -8.19 -10.86
C GLY A 96 3.83 -7.18 -9.97
N ARG A 97 3.48 -6.04 -10.54
CA ARG A 97 2.74 -4.99 -9.83
C ARG A 97 1.68 -4.35 -10.69
N TRP A 98 0.54 -4.04 -10.09
CA TRP A 98 -0.35 -3.00 -10.60
C TRP A 98 0.25 -1.63 -10.27
N LEU A 99 0.56 -0.83 -11.29
CA LEU A 99 1.11 0.51 -11.16
C LEU A 99 0.01 1.56 -11.29
N ILE A 100 -0.05 2.47 -10.31
CA ILE A 100 -0.95 3.61 -10.25
C ILE A 100 -0.06 4.87 -10.30
N ASN A 101 -0.08 5.58 -11.42
CA ASN A 101 0.56 6.88 -11.53
C ASN A 101 -0.44 7.93 -11.09
N VAL A 102 -0.19 8.60 -9.96
CA VAL A 102 -1.17 9.52 -9.36
C VAL A 102 -1.01 10.92 -9.98
N PRO A 103 -1.96 11.41 -10.79
CA PRO A 103 -1.81 12.68 -11.51
C PRO A 103 -2.04 13.91 -10.61
N HIS A 104 -2.90 13.76 -9.60
CA HIS A 104 -3.38 14.83 -8.73
C HIS A 104 -2.99 14.52 -7.28
N ILE A 105 -2.21 15.39 -6.65
CA ILE A 105 -1.68 15.18 -5.30
C ILE A 105 -2.78 15.21 -4.24
N GLU A 106 -3.89 15.89 -4.53
CA GLU A 106 -5.03 16.08 -3.63
C GLU A 106 -5.71 14.76 -3.25
N MET A 107 -5.64 13.75 -4.12
CA MET A 107 -6.22 12.42 -3.90
C MET A 107 -5.17 11.39 -3.44
N LEU A 108 -3.91 11.79 -3.30
CA LEU A 108 -2.81 10.86 -3.06
C LEU A 108 -2.97 10.09 -1.75
N ASP A 109 -3.28 10.82 -0.67
CA ASP A 109 -3.42 10.23 0.65
C ASP A 109 -4.61 9.26 0.68
N THR A 110 -5.73 9.66 0.08
CA THR A 110 -6.92 8.82 -0.07
C THR A 110 -6.62 7.55 -0.86
N TYR A 111 -5.94 7.62 -2.01
CA TYR A 111 -5.63 6.43 -2.80
C TYR A 111 -4.70 5.47 -2.07
N TRP A 112 -3.75 6.01 -1.30
CA TRP A 112 -2.86 5.17 -0.49
C TRP A 112 -3.63 4.49 0.64
N GLU A 113 -4.40 5.25 1.42
CA GLU A 113 -5.20 4.72 2.53
C GLU A 113 -6.22 3.67 2.06
N GLU A 114 -6.97 3.95 1.00
CA GLU A 114 -7.95 2.99 0.42
C GLU A 114 -7.28 1.70 -0.05
N LEU A 115 -6.09 1.80 -0.67
CA LEU A 115 -5.33 0.60 -1.04
C LEU A 115 -4.89 -0.19 0.19
N LEU A 116 -4.41 0.50 1.24
CA LEU A 116 -3.99 -0.16 2.46
C LEU A 116 -5.16 -0.84 3.18
N MET A 117 -6.30 -0.17 3.29
CA MET A 117 -7.52 -0.76 3.84
C MET A 117 -7.97 -1.98 3.06
N LEU A 118 -7.92 -1.94 1.72
CA LEU A 118 -8.21 -3.09 0.85
C LEU A 118 -7.30 -4.29 1.17
N ILE A 119 -5.98 -4.09 1.22
CA ILE A 119 -5.05 -5.21 1.39
C ILE A 119 -5.08 -5.81 2.80
N ILE A 120 -5.13 -4.97 3.86
CA ILE A 120 -5.10 -5.47 5.24
C ILE A 120 -6.46 -6.04 5.65
N GLY A 121 -7.55 -5.43 5.17
CA GLY A 121 -8.92 -5.87 5.42
C GLY A 121 -9.28 -7.13 4.65
N ASN A 122 -8.37 -7.59 3.77
CA ASN A 122 -8.53 -8.80 2.96
C ASN A 122 -9.84 -8.80 2.16
N ASP A 123 -10.26 -7.62 1.67
CA ASP A 123 -11.55 -7.45 0.97
C ASP A 123 -11.45 -7.85 -0.50
N TRP A 124 -11.23 -9.14 -0.71
CA TRP A 124 -11.17 -9.83 -2.00
C TRP A 124 -12.37 -10.76 -2.16
N GLU A 125 -12.72 -11.11 -3.40
CA GLU A 125 -13.82 -12.07 -3.64
C GLU A 125 -13.42 -13.51 -3.36
N THR A 126 -12.14 -13.83 -3.53
CA THR A 126 -11.61 -15.19 -3.43
C THR A 126 -10.33 -15.25 -2.63
N GLU A 127 -10.07 -16.42 -2.02
CA GLU A 127 -8.81 -16.71 -1.32
C GLU A 127 -7.61 -16.64 -2.28
N ALA A 128 -7.77 -17.05 -3.54
CA ALA A 128 -6.71 -16.95 -4.55
C ALA A 128 -6.21 -15.50 -4.77
N GLU A 129 -7.11 -14.52 -4.73
CA GLU A 129 -6.74 -13.10 -4.81
C GLU A 129 -5.99 -12.66 -3.55
N SER A 130 -6.47 -13.08 -2.38
CA SER A 130 -5.81 -12.85 -1.10
C SER A 130 -4.38 -13.41 -1.09
N GLU A 131 -4.21 -14.66 -1.50
CA GLU A 131 -2.92 -15.36 -1.56
C GLU A 131 -1.95 -14.72 -2.54
N GLN A 132 -2.44 -14.14 -3.64
CA GLN A 132 -1.59 -13.42 -4.61
C GLN A 132 -0.93 -12.18 -4.03
N ILE A 133 -1.53 -11.51 -3.04
CA ILE A 133 -1.02 -10.24 -2.52
C ILE A 133 0.30 -10.43 -1.78
N CYS A 134 1.34 -9.70 -2.21
CA CYS A 134 2.62 -9.60 -1.52
C CYS A 134 2.69 -8.35 -0.63
N GLY A 135 2.36 -7.19 -1.20
CA GLY A 135 2.51 -5.91 -0.51
C GLY A 135 2.18 -4.71 -1.38
N ALA A 136 2.13 -3.53 -0.77
CA ALA A 136 1.95 -2.25 -1.43
C ALA A 136 3.18 -1.34 -1.26
N VAL A 137 3.41 -0.49 -2.26
CA VAL A 137 4.52 0.46 -2.29
C VAL A 137 4.01 1.84 -2.66
N PHE A 138 4.37 2.84 -1.87
CA PHE A 138 4.27 4.25 -2.24
C PHE A 138 5.65 4.80 -2.56
N GLN A 139 5.76 5.55 -3.66
CA GLN A 139 7.03 6.13 -4.11
C GLN A 139 6.86 7.61 -4.41
N ARG A 140 7.51 8.48 -3.64
CA ARG A 140 7.53 9.91 -3.90
C ARG A 140 8.61 10.26 -4.92
N ARG A 141 8.21 10.76 -6.10
CA ARG A 141 9.13 11.14 -7.19
C ARG A 141 8.79 12.54 -7.71
N ALA A 142 9.82 13.24 -8.20
CA ALA A 142 9.67 14.58 -8.76
C ALA A 142 8.75 14.65 -9.99
N ARG A 143 8.60 13.55 -10.74
CA ARG A 143 7.75 13.48 -11.94
C ARG A 143 6.31 13.06 -11.65
N GLY A 144 5.97 12.82 -10.39
CA GLY A 144 4.67 12.33 -9.98
C GLY A 144 4.80 11.16 -9.00
N PRO A 145 3.98 11.13 -7.94
CA PRO A 145 3.94 10.01 -7.02
C PRO A 145 3.40 8.75 -7.69
N LYS A 146 3.86 7.59 -7.21
CA LYS A 146 3.42 6.28 -7.69
C LYS A 146 2.96 5.43 -6.52
N ILE A 147 1.88 4.69 -6.73
CA ILE A 147 1.43 3.63 -5.84
C ILE A 147 1.52 2.32 -6.61
N SER A 148 1.88 1.23 -5.94
CA SER A 148 1.99 -0.08 -6.54
C SER A 148 1.43 -1.16 -5.62
N LEU A 149 0.69 -2.13 -6.18
CA LEU A 149 0.29 -3.35 -5.50
C LEU A 149 1.02 -4.53 -6.12
N TRP A 150 1.82 -5.26 -5.34
CA TRP A 150 2.64 -6.38 -5.79
C TRP A 150 1.89 -7.70 -5.63
N THR A 151 1.97 -8.55 -6.65
CA THR A 151 1.37 -9.88 -6.69
C THR A 151 2.41 -10.95 -6.98
N SER A 152 2.19 -12.18 -6.52
CA SER A 152 3.22 -13.22 -6.51
C SER A 152 3.41 -14.01 -7.81
N ASP A 153 2.36 -14.12 -8.63
CA ASP A 153 2.42 -14.86 -9.90
C ASP A 153 1.79 -14.05 -11.03
N ALA A 154 2.64 -13.58 -11.94
CA ALA A 154 2.24 -12.78 -13.09
C ALA A 154 1.58 -13.61 -14.21
N GLU A 155 1.66 -14.95 -14.17
CA GLU A 155 1.07 -15.83 -15.19
C GLU A 155 -0.37 -16.26 -14.86
N ASP A 156 -0.81 -16.12 -13.62
CA ASP A 156 -2.23 -16.25 -13.24
C ASP A 156 -3.01 -14.99 -13.66
N GLU A 157 -3.21 -14.85 -14.96
CA GLU A 157 -3.92 -13.73 -15.59
C GLU A 157 -5.30 -13.51 -14.98
N ALA A 158 -6.04 -14.58 -14.73
CA ALA A 158 -7.41 -14.51 -14.26
C ALA A 158 -7.47 -13.81 -12.89
N THR A 159 -6.61 -14.21 -11.96
CA THR A 159 -6.57 -13.64 -10.62
C THR A 159 -5.95 -12.23 -10.62
N VAL A 160 -4.85 -12.02 -11.35
CA VAL A 160 -4.22 -10.69 -11.48
C VAL A 160 -5.20 -9.66 -12.05
N MET A 161 -6.01 -10.03 -13.04
CA MET A 161 -7.03 -9.15 -13.63
C MET A 161 -8.19 -8.86 -12.67
N ARG A 162 -8.62 -9.82 -11.84
CA ARG A 162 -9.63 -9.56 -10.79
C ARG A 162 -9.10 -8.57 -9.74
N ILE A 163 -7.87 -8.79 -9.26
CA ILE A 163 -7.19 -7.86 -8.33
C ILE A 163 -7.14 -6.45 -8.92
N GLY A 164 -6.71 -6.31 -10.18
CA GLY A 164 -6.62 -5.01 -10.83
C GLY A 164 -7.96 -4.27 -10.89
N ARG A 165 -9.03 -4.97 -11.29
CA ARG A 165 -10.39 -4.40 -11.32
C ARG A 165 -10.84 -3.99 -9.92
N ARG A 166 -10.63 -4.85 -8.91
CA ARG A 166 -10.97 -4.56 -7.52
C ARG A 166 -10.23 -3.31 -7.03
N VAL A 167 -8.92 -3.18 -7.29
CA VAL A 167 -8.15 -1.97 -6.95
C VAL A 167 -8.75 -0.73 -7.61
N LYS A 168 -9.04 -0.80 -8.91
CA LYS A 168 -9.60 0.32 -9.66
C LYS A 168 -10.96 0.76 -9.09
N ASP A 169 -11.82 -0.20 -8.75
CA ASP A 169 -13.14 0.04 -8.17
C ASP A 169 -13.04 0.67 -6.77
N ARG A 170 -12.18 0.15 -5.89
CA ARG A 170 -12.00 0.67 -4.52
C ARG A 170 -11.44 2.07 -4.51
N LEU A 171 -10.41 2.32 -5.32
CA LEU A 171 -9.80 3.65 -5.41
C LEU A 171 -10.67 4.62 -6.22
N LYS A 172 -11.71 4.14 -6.91
CA LYS A 172 -12.49 4.92 -7.90
C LYS A 172 -11.56 5.61 -8.90
N PHE A 173 -10.48 4.92 -9.27
CA PHE A 173 -9.40 5.51 -10.04
C PHE A 173 -9.83 5.67 -11.51
N PRO A 174 -9.83 6.90 -12.06
CA PRO A 174 -10.44 7.17 -13.36
C PRO A 174 -9.59 6.63 -14.53
N ASP A 175 -8.28 6.60 -14.35
CA ASP A 175 -7.35 6.24 -15.43
C ASP A 175 -7.12 4.74 -15.51
N ARG A 176 -6.52 4.31 -16.62
CA ARG A 176 -6.16 2.92 -16.85
C ARG A 176 -4.98 2.52 -15.96
N LEU A 177 -5.10 1.38 -15.28
CA LEU A 177 -3.98 0.79 -14.54
C LEU A 177 -3.18 -0.12 -15.46
N SER A 178 -1.87 -0.25 -15.21
CA SER A 178 -1.01 -1.17 -15.93
C SER A 178 -0.36 -2.17 -14.98
N PHE A 179 -0.36 -3.44 -15.37
CA PHE A 179 0.35 -4.49 -14.67
C PHE A 179 1.73 -4.69 -15.29
N GLN A 180 2.79 -4.61 -14.50
CA GLN A 180 4.18 -4.77 -14.93
C GLN A 180 4.81 -5.97 -14.23
N THR A 181 5.28 -6.97 -14.97
CA THR A 181 6.02 -8.09 -14.39
C THR A 181 7.33 -7.62 -13.76
N VAL A 182 7.89 -8.39 -12.82
CA VAL A 182 9.22 -8.07 -12.27
C VAL A 182 10.27 -7.95 -13.37
N TYR A 183 10.23 -8.83 -14.38
CA TYR A 183 11.10 -8.73 -15.55
C TYR A 183 10.95 -7.38 -16.28
N GLN A 184 9.72 -6.93 -16.53
CA GLN A 184 9.49 -5.62 -17.15
C GLN A 184 10.06 -4.50 -16.30
N GLN A 185 9.82 -4.52 -14.98
CA GLN A 185 10.30 -3.50 -14.04
C GLN A 185 11.84 -3.39 -14.02
N GLN A 186 12.54 -4.52 -14.00
CA GLN A 186 14.01 -4.58 -14.02
C GLN A 186 14.62 -4.04 -15.31
N ASN A 187 13.89 -4.15 -16.43
CA ASN A 187 14.34 -3.74 -17.75
C ASN A 187 13.85 -2.35 -18.18
N VAL A 188 13.12 -1.62 -17.33
CA VAL A 188 12.73 -0.22 -17.62
C VAL A 188 13.97 0.68 -17.51
N PRO A 189 14.32 1.44 -18.56
CA PRO A 189 15.42 2.41 -18.47
C PRO A 189 15.18 3.42 -17.34
N LYS A 190 16.22 3.70 -16.54
CA LYS A 190 16.13 4.69 -15.46
C LYS A 190 15.62 6.03 -16.00
N GLY A 191 14.59 6.58 -15.34
CA GLY A 191 13.97 7.83 -15.76
C GLY A 191 13.03 7.71 -16.95
N ARG A 192 12.52 6.51 -17.27
CA ARG A 192 11.34 6.34 -18.12
C ARG A 192 10.28 5.55 -17.36
N ASP A 193 9.03 5.82 -17.65
CA ASP A 193 7.94 4.91 -17.32
C ASP A 193 7.85 3.90 -18.46
N SER A 194 7.70 2.60 -18.17
CA SER A 194 7.31 1.69 -19.23
C SER A 194 5.87 2.03 -19.60
N GLY A 195 5.68 2.53 -20.82
CA GLY A 195 4.34 2.62 -21.44
C GLY A 195 3.73 1.23 -21.69
N GLU A 196 4.51 0.17 -21.47
CA GLU A 196 4.16 -1.22 -21.65
C GLU A 196 3.89 -1.87 -20.28
N GLY A 197 2.74 -2.53 -20.21
CA GLY A 197 2.35 -3.45 -19.15
C GLY A 197 1.87 -4.75 -19.79
N LYS A 198 1.99 -5.87 -19.08
CA LYS A 198 1.46 -7.17 -19.51
C LYS A 198 -0.08 -7.14 -19.56
N TYR A 199 -0.70 -6.51 -18.56
CA TYR A 199 -2.16 -6.39 -18.44
C TYR A 199 -2.59 -4.96 -18.15
N PHE A 200 -3.88 -4.67 -18.41
CA PHE A 200 -4.47 -3.35 -18.21
C PHE A 200 -5.94 -3.46 -17.75
N VAL A 201 -6.37 -2.56 -16.87
CA VAL A 201 -7.76 -2.45 -16.40
C VAL A 201 -8.25 -1.01 -16.33
#